data_AF-M0HXM3-F1
#
_entry.id   AF-M0HXM3-F1
#
_cell.length_a   1.000
_cell.length_b   1.000
_cell.length_c   1.000
_cell.angle_alpha   90.00
_cell.angle_beta   90.00
_cell.angle_gamma   90.00
#
_symmetry.space_group_name_H-M   'P 1'
#
loop_
_entity.id
_entity.type
_entity.pdbx_description
1 polymer ?
#
loop_
_entity_poly.entity_id
_entity_poly.type
_entity_poly.pdbx_seq_one_letter_code
_entity_poly.pdbx_strand_id
1 'polypeptide(L)'
;MSPTITAGLEETEARPSTARFLWRGGIWAYPLNGPGTVRAHTRVFDAEDALADVPSGTQIDMEALVEADPDVILVDGGLGPDWTTTKQELYDEPTAQGLSAVANDRVFPIGVRYGGPLMNLFQLEMIAKQLYPEQFGAWPTYEGGPYPDVPEAERLFDRQRVADIINGDLQP
;
A
#
# COMPACT_ATOMS: atom_id res chain seq x y z
N MET A 1 -5.76 18.15 -19.65
CA MET A 1 -5.32 16.74 -19.57
C MET A 1 -5.43 16.35 -18.12
N SER A 2 -6.16 15.29 -17.77
CA SER A 2 -6.11 14.77 -16.40
C SER A 2 -4.78 14.06 -16.21
N PRO A 3 -3.98 14.39 -15.17
CA PRO A 3 -2.73 13.70 -14.91
C PRO A 3 -3.01 12.21 -14.64
N THR A 4 -2.12 11.34 -15.12
CA THR A 4 -2.16 9.90 -14.81
C THR A 4 -1.68 9.67 -13.38
N ILE A 5 -1.97 8.48 -12.82
CA ILE A 5 -1.50 8.09 -11.47
C ILE A 5 0.03 8.06 -11.34
N THR A 6 0.74 8.06 -12.46
CA THR A 6 2.21 8.07 -12.55
C THR A 6 2.79 9.47 -12.81
N ALA A 7 1.95 10.46 -13.12
CA ALA A 7 2.43 11.79 -13.50
C ALA A 7 3.18 12.43 -12.32
N GLY A 8 4.41 12.89 -12.56
CA GLY A 8 5.28 13.50 -11.54
C GLY A 8 6.13 12.50 -10.74
N LEU A 9 5.85 11.19 -10.78
CA LEU A 9 6.68 10.19 -10.10
C LEU A 9 8.06 10.04 -10.75
N GLU A 10 8.15 10.23 -12.07
CA GLU A 10 9.42 10.16 -12.82
C GLU A 10 10.39 11.28 -12.42
N GLU A 11 9.87 12.40 -11.91
CA GLU A 11 10.66 13.57 -11.50
C GLU A 11 10.97 13.54 -9.99
N THR A 12 10.37 12.61 -9.25
CA THR A 12 10.60 12.44 -7.81
C THR A 12 11.87 11.63 -7.57
N GLU A 13 12.91 12.32 -7.10
CA GLU A 13 14.15 11.68 -6.62
C GLU A 13 13.94 10.95 -5.26
N ALA A 14 12.87 11.27 -4.53
CA ALA A 14 12.56 10.71 -3.22
C ALA A 14 11.62 9.49 -3.31
N ARG A 15 12.15 8.36 -3.82
CA ARG A 15 11.41 7.09 -3.85
C ARG A 15 11.48 6.46 -2.45
N PRO A 16 10.34 6.19 -1.78
CA PRO A 16 10.37 5.57 -0.47
C PRO A 16 10.85 4.12 -0.57
N SER A 17 11.80 3.74 0.28
CA SER A 17 12.12 2.34 0.54
C SER A 17 10.92 1.68 1.21
N THR A 18 10.38 0.62 0.61
CA THR A 18 9.10 0.04 1.01
C THR A 18 9.21 -1.47 1.16
N ALA A 19 8.82 -1.97 2.34
CA ALA A 19 8.68 -3.40 2.58
C ALA A 19 7.21 -3.83 2.45
N ARG A 20 6.98 -4.98 1.80
CA ARG A 20 5.66 -5.62 1.72
C ARG A 20 5.72 -7.03 2.30
N PHE A 21 4.84 -7.33 3.26
CA PHE A 21 4.78 -8.67 3.86
C PHE A 21 3.40 -9.01 4.44
N LEU A 22 3.18 -10.29 4.72
CA LEU A 22 2.09 -10.75 5.58
C LEU A 22 2.59 -10.93 7.01
N TRP A 23 1.86 -10.38 7.98
CA TRP A 23 2.10 -10.59 9.42
C TRP A 23 1.25 -11.76 9.91
N ARG A 24 1.82 -12.96 10.05
CA ARG A 24 1.11 -14.14 10.57
C ARG A 24 2.08 -15.20 11.10
N GLY A 25 2.25 -15.23 12.42
CA GLY A 25 3.23 -16.13 13.05
C GLY A 25 4.68 -15.83 12.64
N GLY A 26 4.92 -14.62 12.14
CA GLY A 26 6.18 -14.14 11.54
C GLY A 26 5.93 -13.23 10.33
N ILE A 27 7.03 -12.73 9.75
CA ILE A 27 7.04 -11.81 8.61
C ILE A 27 7.24 -12.63 7.33
N TRP A 28 6.21 -12.74 6.51
CA TRP A 28 6.28 -13.43 5.21
C TRP A 28 6.47 -12.41 4.10
N ALA A 29 7.68 -12.28 3.58
CA ALA A 29 8.06 -11.26 2.60
C ALA A 29 7.48 -11.54 1.21
N TYR A 30 7.04 -10.48 0.54
CA TYR A 30 6.55 -10.53 -0.84
C TYR A 30 7.13 -9.38 -1.66
N PRO A 31 7.52 -9.62 -2.92
CA PRO A 31 8.02 -8.56 -3.77
C PRO A 31 6.99 -7.44 -3.93
N LEU A 32 7.45 -6.21 -3.74
CA LEU A 32 6.68 -5.00 -4.00
C LEU A 32 6.43 -4.87 -5.50
N ASN A 33 7.47 -5.07 -6.31
CA ASN A 33 7.47 -4.77 -7.74
C ASN A 33 7.62 -6.04 -8.61
N GLY A 34 7.29 -5.91 -9.90
CA GLY A 34 7.39 -6.98 -10.89
C GLY A 34 6.08 -7.27 -11.64
N PRO A 35 6.13 -8.17 -12.65
CA PRO A 35 4.97 -8.47 -13.50
C PRO A 35 3.84 -9.19 -12.74
N GLY A 36 2.62 -9.19 -13.28
CA GLY A 36 1.49 -9.94 -12.74
C GLY A 36 0.49 -9.11 -11.93
N THR A 37 -0.68 -9.69 -11.68
CA THR A 37 -1.84 -8.98 -11.11
C THR A 37 -1.67 -8.63 -9.63
N VAL A 38 -0.97 -9.47 -8.86
CA VAL A 38 -0.73 -9.29 -7.42
C VAL A 38 0.11 -8.05 -7.09
N ARG A 39 0.81 -7.50 -8.09
CA ARG A 39 1.68 -6.32 -7.98
C ARG A 39 1.24 -5.19 -8.91
N ALA A 40 0.12 -5.33 -9.60
CA ALA A 40 -0.31 -4.32 -10.57
C ALA A 40 -0.58 -2.95 -9.92
N HIS A 41 -1.00 -2.95 -8.66
CA HIS A 41 -1.29 -1.77 -7.86
C HIS A 41 -0.06 -1.19 -7.13
N THR A 42 1.05 -1.92 -7.03
CA THR A 42 2.31 -1.42 -6.42
C THR A 42 3.32 -1.01 -7.48
N ARG A 43 3.50 -1.82 -8.53
CA ARG A 43 4.57 -1.67 -9.53
C ARG A 43 4.56 -0.38 -10.34
N VAL A 44 3.44 0.35 -10.36
CA VAL A 44 3.31 1.61 -11.10
C VAL A 44 3.88 2.81 -10.34
N PHE A 45 4.16 2.63 -9.05
CA PHE A 45 4.58 3.70 -8.15
C PHE A 45 6.09 3.85 -8.04
N ASP A 46 6.86 2.94 -8.67
CA ASP A 46 8.32 2.98 -8.75
C ASP A 46 9.04 3.19 -7.40
N ALA A 47 8.39 2.76 -6.31
CA ALA A 47 8.98 2.74 -4.98
C ALA A 47 10.05 1.67 -4.88
N GLU A 48 11.08 1.91 -4.08
CA GLU A 48 12.18 0.98 -3.89
C GLU A 48 11.71 -0.19 -3.02
N ASP A 49 12.01 -1.42 -3.46
CA ASP A 49 11.63 -2.62 -2.72
C ASP A 49 12.74 -2.96 -1.70
N ALA A 50 12.47 -2.67 -0.42
CA ALA A 50 13.43 -2.88 0.67
C ALA A 50 13.79 -4.37 0.85
N LEU A 51 12.97 -5.28 0.33
CA LEU A 51 13.13 -6.73 0.43
C LEU A 51 13.34 -7.38 -0.95
N ALA A 52 13.86 -6.64 -1.93
CA ALA A 52 14.02 -7.10 -3.32
C ALA A 52 14.81 -8.42 -3.44
N ASP A 53 15.80 -8.64 -2.57
CA ASP A 53 16.65 -9.82 -2.57
C ASP A 53 16.02 -11.02 -1.83
N VAL A 54 14.88 -10.84 -1.17
CA VAL A 54 14.18 -11.89 -0.44
C VAL A 54 13.23 -12.64 -1.39
N PRO A 55 13.38 -13.96 -1.55
CA PRO A 55 12.48 -14.73 -2.40
C PRO A 55 11.03 -14.62 -1.90
N SER A 56 10.08 -14.48 -2.82
CA SER A 56 8.65 -14.38 -2.49
C SER A 56 8.15 -15.54 -1.61
N GLY A 57 7.44 -15.21 -0.53
CA GLY A 57 6.90 -16.19 0.40
C GLY A 57 7.94 -16.77 1.37
N THR A 58 9.12 -16.14 1.48
CA THR A 58 10.11 -16.46 2.51
C THR A 58 9.71 -15.81 3.82
N GLN A 59 9.80 -16.57 4.91
CA GLN A 59 9.67 -16.02 6.26
C GLN A 59 11.01 -15.42 6.68
N ILE A 60 11.01 -14.14 7.06
CA ILE A 60 12.15 -13.44 7.64
C ILE A 60 11.88 -13.15 9.12
N ASP A 61 12.93 -12.88 9.87
CA ASP A 61 12.83 -12.38 11.24
C ASP A 61 12.76 -10.84 11.26
N MET A 62 12.53 -10.29 12.45
CA MET A 62 12.45 -8.84 12.64
C MET A 62 13.82 -8.17 12.46
N GLU A 63 14.92 -8.85 12.80
CA GLU A 63 16.27 -8.31 12.65
C GLU A 63 16.58 -8.02 11.17
N ALA A 64 16.21 -8.94 10.26
CA ALA A 64 16.33 -8.71 8.82
C ALA A 64 15.47 -7.54 8.33
N LEU A 65 14.26 -7.33 8.89
CA LEU A 65 13.44 -6.17 8.54
C LEU A 65 14.05 -4.86 9.06
N VAL A 66 14.65 -4.89 10.25
CA VAL A 66 15.37 -3.74 10.83
C VAL A 66 16.63 -3.40 10.05
N GLU A 67 17.36 -4.40 9.55
CA GLU A 67 18.53 -4.17 8.68
C GLU A 67 18.13 -3.52 7.35
N ALA A 68 16.97 -3.89 6.79
CA ALA A 68 16.44 -3.28 5.57
C ALA A 68 15.89 -1.85 5.79
N ASP A 69 15.53 -1.50 7.03
CA ASP A 69 14.98 -0.21 7.49
C ASP A 69 14.09 0.53 6.47
N PRO A 70 12.92 -0.03 6.09
CA PRO A 70 12.04 0.61 5.13
C PRO A 70 11.43 1.92 5.68
N ASP A 71 11.25 2.90 4.79
CA ASP A 71 10.48 4.13 5.05
C ASP A 71 8.98 3.85 5.20
N VAL A 72 8.47 2.82 4.49
CA VAL A 72 7.06 2.42 4.48
C VAL A 72 6.91 0.91 4.62
N ILE A 73 5.98 0.48 5.46
CA ILE A 73 5.58 -0.93 5.56
C ILE A 73 4.15 -1.10 5.05
N LEU A 74 3.97 -2.01 4.08
CA LEU A 74 2.69 -2.44 3.54
C LEU A 74 2.36 -3.86 4.01
N VAL A 75 1.35 -3.99 4.87
CA VAL A 75 0.96 -5.26 5.47
C VAL A 75 -0.19 -5.91 4.70
N ASP A 76 0.13 -6.99 4.00
CA ASP A 76 -0.84 -7.82 3.27
C ASP A 76 -1.88 -8.41 4.23
N GLY A 77 -3.15 -8.39 3.81
CA GLY A 77 -4.25 -8.88 4.65
C GLY A 77 -4.68 -7.91 5.75
N GLY A 78 -4.07 -6.72 5.81
CA GLY A 78 -4.44 -5.68 6.76
C GLY A 78 -5.76 -4.98 6.48
N LEU A 79 -6.30 -5.05 5.26
CA LEU A 79 -7.68 -4.61 5.00
C LEU A 79 -8.70 -5.61 5.56
N GLY A 80 -8.96 -5.50 6.86
CA GLY A 80 -9.93 -6.31 7.59
C GLY A 80 -10.29 -5.68 8.93
N PRO A 81 -11.19 -6.31 9.70
CA PRO A 81 -11.61 -5.81 11.02
C PRO A 81 -10.47 -5.81 12.04
N ASP A 82 -9.45 -6.64 11.86
CA ASP A 82 -8.38 -6.86 12.85
C ASP A 82 -7.16 -5.94 12.65
N TRP A 83 -7.24 -4.96 11.74
CA TRP A 83 -6.10 -4.12 11.37
C TRP A 83 -5.44 -3.44 12.56
N THR A 84 -6.24 -2.84 13.44
CA THR A 84 -5.72 -2.12 14.62
C THR A 84 -4.93 -3.05 15.53
N THR A 85 -5.39 -4.29 15.72
CA THR A 85 -4.66 -5.31 16.48
C THR A 85 -3.36 -5.70 15.79
N THR A 86 -3.39 -5.98 14.48
CA THR A 86 -2.19 -6.31 13.70
C THR A 86 -1.15 -5.19 13.73
N LYS A 87 -1.60 -3.93 13.59
CA LYS A 87 -0.71 -2.75 13.67
C LYS A 87 -0.12 -2.65 15.08
N GLN A 88 -0.94 -2.79 16.13
CA GLN A 88 -0.46 -2.71 17.51
C GLN A 88 0.55 -3.82 17.84
N GLU A 89 0.30 -5.06 17.41
CA GLU A 89 1.26 -6.17 17.60
C GLU A 89 2.63 -5.88 17.00
N LEU A 90 2.68 -5.23 15.83
CA LEU A 90 3.93 -4.84 15.20
C LEU A 90 4.61 -3.69 15.96
N TYR A 91 3.85 -2.74 16.48
CA TYR A 91 4.38 -1.62 17.26
C TYR A 91 4.86 -2.06 18.65
N ASP A 92 4.22 -3.06 19.25
CA ASP A 92 4.61 -3.60 20.55
C ASP A 92 5.84 -4.50 20.48
N GLU A 93 6.28 -4.90 19.27
CA GLU A 93 7.50 -5.69 19.10
C GLU A 93 8.73 -4.81 19.42
N PRO A 94 9.56 -5.19 20.42
CA PRO A 94 10.63 -4.32 20.90
C PRO A 94 11.71 -3.96 19.87
N THR A 95 11.98 -4.86 18.93
CA THR A 95 12.99 -4.69 17.87
C THR A 95 12.49 -3.76 16.76
N ALA A 96 11.18 -3.72 16.52
CA ALA A 96 10.49 -2.91 15.52
C ALA A 96 10.53 -1.41 15.87
N GLN A 97 10.78 -1.07 17.13
CA GLN A 97 10.99 0.31 17.57
C GLN A 97 12.20 0.97 16.90
N GLY A 98 13.12 0.18 16.33
CA GLY A 98 14.25 0.68 15.54
C GLY A 98 13.89 1.05 14.10
N LEU A 99 12.68 0.72 13.61
CA LEU A 99 12.28 0.93 12.23
C LEU A 99 11.85 2.38 11.96
N SER A 100 12.37 2.95 10.89
CA SER A 100 11.97 4.25 10.36
C SER A 100 10.46 4.31 10.05
N ALA A 101 9.89 3.26 9.45
CA ALA A 101 8.44 3.19 9.20
C ALA A 101 7.59 3.23 10.49
N VAL A 102 8.03 2.61 11.59
CA VAL A 102 7.29 2.60 12.86
C VAL A 102 7.40 3.97 13.54
N ALA A 103 8.60 4.54 13.58
CA ALA A 103 8.84 5.86 14.18
C ALA A 103 8.05 6.99 13.49
N ASN A 104 7.83 6.87 12.17
CA ASN A 104 7.12 7.86 11.36
C ASN A 104 5.63 7.53 11.13
N ASP A 105 5.08 6.52 11.81
CA ASP A 105 3.69 6.04 11.65
C ASP A 105 3.32 5.64 10.19
N ARG A 106 4.30 5.13 9.43
CA ARG A 106 4.16 4.72 8.01
C ARG A 106 3.99 3.22 7.85
N VAL A 107 3.14 2.63 8.70
CA VAL A 107 2.72 1.23 8.64
C VAL A 107 1.27 1.16 8.22
N PHE A 108 1.02 0.62 7.02
CA PHE A 108 -0.28 0.67 6.37
C PHE A 108 -0.77 -0.71 5.94
N PRO A 109 -2.09 -0.93 5.89
CA PRO A 109 -2.65 -2.11 5.27
C PRO A 109 -2.58 -1.96 3.75
N ILE A 110 -2.32 -3.06 3.05
CA ILE A 110 -2.52 -3.17 1.60
C ILE A 110 -3.70 -4.08 1.29
N GLY A 111 -4.31 -3.85 0.13
CA GLY A 111 -5.51 -4.55 -0.30
C GLY A 111 -5.32 -5.99 -0.77
N VAL A 112 -6.31 -6.46 -1.52
CA VAL A 112 -6.44 -7.87 -1.89
C VAL A 112 -5.42 -8.27 -2.97
N ARG A 113 -4.68 -9.35 -2.69
CA ARG A 113 -3.72 -9.95 -3.65
C ARG A 113 -4.36 -10.31 -4.99
N TYR A 114 -5.60 -10.82 -4.97
CA TYR A 114 -6.31 -11.31 -6.16
C TYR A 114 -7.51 -10.44 -6.51
N GLY A 115 -7.27 -9.14 -6.66
CA GLY A 115 -8.30 -8.18 -7.07
C GLY A 115 -8.54 -8.16 -8.58
N GLY A 116 -9.81 -8.04 -8.98
CA GLY A 116 -10.17 -7.69 -10.36
C GLY A 116 -9.92 -6.20 -10.67
N PRO A 117 -10.25 -5.74 -11.90
CA PRO A 117 -9.99 -4.37 -12.34
C PRO A 117 -10.58 -3.28 -11.43
N LEU A 118 -11.78 -3.50 -10.90
CA LEU A 118 -12.42 -2.55 -9.98
C LEU A 118 -11.62 -2.40 -8.69
N MET A 119 -11.24 -3.51 -8.06
CA MET A 119 -10.43 -3.46 -6.85
C MET A 119 -9.05 -2.83 -7.09
N ASN A 120 -8.50 -2.98 -8.29
CA ASN A 120 -7.24 -2.34 -8.64
C ASN A 120 -7.33 -0.81 -8.60
N LEU A 121 -8.46 -0.19 -8.97
CA LEU A 121 -8.63 1.27 -8.89
C LEU A 121 -8.51 1.78 -7.44
N PHE A 122 -9.18 1.12 -6.50
CA PHE A 122 -9.13 1.49 -5.08
C PHE A 122 -7.75 1.22 -4.46
N GLN A 123 -7.06 0.16 -4.88
CA GLN A 123 -5.70 -0.14 -4.42
C GLN A 123 -4.67 0.85 -4.99
N LEU A 124 -4.86 1.34 -6.21
CA LEU A 124 -4.05 2.42 -6.77
C LEU A 124 -4.23 3.71 -5.97
N GLU A 125 -5.48 4.11 -5.68
CA GLU A 125 -5.75 5.29 -4.83
C GLU A 125 -5.12 5.16 -3.44
N MET A 126 -5.24 3.98 -2.83
CA MET A 126 -4.66 3.67 -1.53
C MET A 126 -3.14 3.81 -1.51
N ILE A 127 -2.46 3.14 -2.42
CA ILE A 127 -0.99 3.05 -2.39
C ILE A 127 -0.35 4.38 -2.81
N ALA A 128 -0.96 5.10 -3.76
CA ALA A 128 -0.51 6.44 -4.11
C ALA A 128 -0.43 7.35 -2.88
N LYS A 129 -1.48 7.34 -2.06
CA LYS A 129 -1.58 8.14 -0.84
C LYS A 129 -0.67 7.64 0.29
N GLN A 130 -0.46 6.33 0.41
CA GLN A 130 0.41 5.74 1.43
C GLN A 130 1.90 5.98 1.14
N LEU A 131 2.30 5.91 -0.14
CA LEU A 131 3.69 6.08 -0.57
C LEU A 131 4.06 7.55 -0.77
N TYR A 132 3.18 8.34 -1.40
CA TYR A 132 3.44 9.72 -1.81
C TYR A 132 2.32 10.68 -1.33
N PRO A 133 2.13 10.82 -0.01
CA PRO A 133 1.05 11.64 0.56
C PRO A 133 1.14 13.12 0.18
N GLU A 134 2.35 13.65 -0.03
CA GLU A 134 2.55 15.04 -0.45
C GLU A 134 2.01 15.33 -1.86
N GLN A 135 1.97 14.30 -2.70
CA GLN A 135 1.53 14.41 -4.09
C GLN A 135 0.06 14.04 -4.28
N PHE A 136 -0.40 12.98 -3.62
CA PHE A 136 -1.75 12.44 -3.82
C PHE A 136 -2.70 12.70 -2.65
N GLY A 137 -2.26 13.42 -1.61
CA GLY A 137 -2.99 13.61 -0.36
C GLY A 137 -2.75 12.45 0.62
N ALA A 138 -2.90 12.73 1.91
CA ALA A 138 -2.65 11.74 2.96
C ALA A 138 -3.64 10.57 2.89
N TRP A 139 -3.14 9.37 3.17
CA TRP A 139 -4.02 8.22 3.40
C TRP A 139 -4.81 8.45 4.71
N PRO A 140 -6.15 8.29 4.71
CA PRO A 140 -6.92 8.43 5.94
C PRO A 140 -6.52 7.39 6.99
N THR A 141 -6.65 7.74 8.27
CA THR A 141 -6.54 6.75 9.35
C THR A 141 -7.57 5.64 9.12
N TYR A 142 -7.08 4.40 9.05
CA TYR A 142 -7.90 3.22 8.88
C TYR A 142 -7.74 2.36 10.14
N GLU A 143 -8.84 2.07 10.80
CA GLU A 143 -8.90 1.29 12.06
C GLU A 143 -9.56 -0.08 11.87
N GLY A 144 -9.79 -0.47 10.61
CA GLY A 144 -10.53 -1.66 10.22
C GLY A 144 -11.94 -1.35 9.68
N GLY A 145 -12.48 -2.27 8.89
CA GLY A 145 -13.84 -2.17 8.33
C GLY A 145 -13.88 -1.87 6.82
N PRO A 146 -14.86 -1.07 6.34
CA PRO A 146 -14.98 -0.75 4.91
C PRO A 146 -13.84 0.17 4.45
N TYR A 147 -13.66 0.26 3.13
CA TYR A 147 -12.71 1.22 2.54
C TYR A 147 -12.99 2.64 3.07
N PRO A 148 -11.96 3.38 3.52
CA PRO A 148 -12.18 4.66 4.17
C PRO A 148 -12.77 5.70 3.23
N ASP A 149 -13.54 6.63 3.80
CA ASP A 149 -14.09 7.75 3.05
C ASP A 149 -13.00 8.76 2.69
N VAL A 150 -12.64 8.80 1.40
CA VAL A 150 -11.78 9.85 0.83
C VAL A 150 -12.67 11.01 0.33
N PRO A 151 -12.40 12.26 0.75
CA PRO A 151 -13.11 13.45 0.27
C PRO A 151 -13.10 13.53 -1.25
N GLU A 152 -14.19 14.01 -1.86
CA GLU A 152 -14.34 14.02 -3.32
C GLU A 152 -13.18 14.71 -4.05
N ALA A 153 -12.71 15.83 -3.53
CA ALA A 153 -11.58 16.58 -4.08
C ALA A 153 -10.24 15.84 -4.02
N GLU A 154 -10.13 14.80 -3.19
CA GLU A 154 -8.92 14.01 -2.99
C GLU A 154 -9.00 12.62 -3.63
N ARG A 155 -10.11 12.28 -4.28
CA ARG A 155 -10.26 11.01 -5.00
C ARG A 155 -9.42 11.02 -6.27
N LEU A 156 -8.70 9.94 -6.52
CA LEU A 156 -7.84 9.78 -7.69
C LEU A 156 -8.59 9.19 -8.89
N PHE A 157 -9.87 8.83 -8.71
CA PHE A 157 -10.76 8.44 -9.79
C PHE A 157 -12.22 8.78 -9.49
N ASP A 158 -13.01 8.95 -10.54
CA ASP A 158 -14.43 9.24 -10.45
C ASP A 158 -15.22 7.96 -10.16
N ARG A 159 -15.66 7.82 -8.90
CA ARG A 159 -16.43 6.67 -8.42
C ARG A 159 -17.83 6.61 -9.07
N GLN A 160 -18.44 7.75 -9.40
CA GLN A 160 -19.74 7.79 -10.07
C GLN A 160 -19.60 7.33 -11.52
N ARG A 161 -18.59 7.83 -12.24
CA ARG A 161 -18.29 7.37 -13.60
C ARG A 161 -18.04 5.87 -13.65
N VAL A 162 -17.33 5.31 -12.67
CA VAL A 162 -17.13 3.86 -12.56
C VAL A 162 -18.45 3.13 -12.32
N ALA A 163 -19.31 3.65 -11.43
CA ALA A 163 -20.65 3.09 -11.20
C ALA A 163 -21.51 3.11 -12.48
N ASP A 164 -21.50 4.22 -13.22
CA ASP A 164 -22.21 4.35 -14.49
C ASP A 164 -21.71 3.32 -15.53
N ILE A 165 -20.39 3.13 -15.62
CA ILE A 165 -19.80 2.08 -16.49
C ILE A 165 -20.29 0.69 -16.09
N ILE A 166 -20.34 0.37 -14.79
CA ILE A 166 -20.81 -0.93 -14.29
C ILE A 166 -22.28 -1.14 -14.60
N ASN A 167 -23.11 -0.11 -14.45
CA ASN A 167 -24.55 -0.17 -14.68
C ASN A 167 -24.92 -0.09 -16.17
N GLY A 168 -23.97 0.28 -17.04
CA GLY A 168 -24.22 0.52 -18.45
C GLY A 168 -24.84 1.89 -18.75
N ASP A 169 -24.85 2.80 -17.77
CA ASP A 169 -25.40 4.15 -17.84
C ASP A 169 -24.41 5.14 -18.50
N LEU A 170 -23.77 4.71 -19.58
CA LEU A 170 -22.90 5.59 -20.34
C LEU A 170 -23.77 6.60 -21.10
N GLN A 171 -23.74 7.87 -20.67
CA GLN A 171 -24.26 8.96 -21.49
C GLN A 171 -23.64 8.85 -22.90
N PRO A 172 -24.45 8.91 -23.98
CA PRO A 172 -23.96 8.80 -25.35
C PRO A 172 -23.03 9.95 -25.75
#